data_AF-A0A3E3E466-F1
#
_entry.id   AF-A0A3E3E466-F1
#
_cell.length_a   1.000
_cell.length_b   1.000
_cell.length_c   1.000
_cell.angle_alpha   90.00
_cell.angle_beta   90.00
_cell.angle_gamma   90.00
#
_symmetry.space_group_name_H-M   'P 1'
#
loop_
_entity.id
_entity.type
_entity.pdbx_description
1 polymer ?
#
loop_
_entity_poly.entity_id
_entity_poly.type
_entity_poly.pdbx_seq_one_letter_code
_entity_poly.pdbx_strand_id
1 'polypeptide(L)' 'MEKKLIKQKQILEDIEMAEDIMRLANTVSFYSNRFSLIVKSWPQDKILYFSQSLIKRVIKNTISELYEELRELQ' A
#
# COMPACT_ATOMS: atom_id res chain seq x y z
N MET A 1 -13.23 11.89 -22.50
CA MET A 1 -12.70 12.87 -21.52
C MET A 1 -13.14 12.54 -20.10
N GLU A 2 -14.44 12.40 -19.83
CA GLU A 2 -14.98 12.16 -18.48
C GLU A 2 -14.41 10.91 -17.77
N LYS A 3 -14.32 9.77 -18.47
CA LYS A 3 -13.71 8.54 -17.93
C LYS A 3 -12.22 8.68 -17.57
N LYS A 4 -11.47 9.53 -18.29
CA LYS A 4 -10.05 9.79 -18.03
C LYS A 4 -9.86 10.63 -16.76
N LEU A 5 -10.72 11.63 -16.57
CA LEU A 5 -10.75 12.46 -15.34
C LEU A 5 -11.13 11.65 -14.09
N ILE A 6 -12.15 10.79 -14.20
CA ILE A 6 -12.56 9.91 -13.09
C ILE A 6 -11.42 8.99 -12.67
N LYS A 7 -10.74 8.37 -13.65
CA LYS A 7 -9.61 7.48 -13.38
C LYS A 7 -8.41 8.22 -12.75
N GLN A 8 -8.10 9.43 -13.20
CA GLN A 8 -7.07 10.28 -12.60
C GLN A 8 -7.37 10.61 -11.14
N LYS A 9 -8.63 10.97 -10.82
CA LYS A 9 -9.06 11.25 -9.44
C LYS A 9 -8.85 10.03 -8.54
N GLN A 10 -9.24 8.85 -9.01
CA GLN A 10 -9.08 7.62 -8.26
C GLN A 10 -7.61 7.28 -7.97
N ILE A 11 -6.73 7.42 -8.97
CA ILE A 11 -5.29 7.18 -8.79
C ILE A 11 -4.69 8.17 -7.77
N LEU A 12 -5.12 9.42 -7.77
CA LEU A 12 -4.66 10.41 -6.78
C LEU A 12 -5.11 10.07 -5.36
N GLU A 13 -6.35 9.59 -5.19
CA GLU A 13 -6.87 9.11 -3.89
C GLU A 13 -6.07 7.87 -3.41
N ASP A 14 -5.77 6.93 -4.31
CA ASP A 14 -4.98 5.74 -4.01
C ASP A 14 -3.53 6.10 -3.60
N ILE A 15 -2.93 7.12 -4.23
CA ILE A 15 -1.61 7.65 -3.84
C ILE A 15 -1.66 8.23 -2.42
N GLU A 16 -2.64 9.09 -2.12
CA GLU A 16 -2.80 9.69 -0.79
C GLU A 16 -2.95 8.61 0.30
N MET A 17 -3.78 7.61 0.06
CA MET A 17 -3.94 6.47 0.97
C MET A 17 -2.63 5.70 1.18
N ALA A 18 -1.87 5.44 0.10
CA ALA A 18 -0.60 4.73 0.20
C ALA A 18 0.45 5.53 0.98
N GLU A 19 0.49 6.85 0.81
CA GLU A 19 1.37 7.74 1.58
C GLU A 19 1.01 7.76 3.07
N ASP A 20 -0.27 7.74 3.42
CA ASP A 20 -0.72 7.64 4.81
C ASP A 20 -0.32 6.30 5.45
N ILE A 21 -0.43 5.19 4.71
CA ILE A 21 0.06 3.89 5.18
C ILE A 21 1.59 3.92 5.35
N MET A 22 2.33 4.58 4.44
CA MET A 22 3.77 4.77 4.57
C MET A 22 4.13 5.60 5.81
N ARG A 23 3.36 6.65 6.10
CA ARG A 23 3.52 7.47 7.30
C ARG A 23 3.29 6.61 8.55
N LEU A 24 2.20 5.87 8.62
CA LEU A 24 1.93 4.92 9.71
C LEU A 24 3.08 3.91 9.87
N ALA A 25 3.53 3.31 8.77
CA ALA A 25 4.64 2.37 8.76
C ALA A 25 5.98 3.02 9.18
N ASN A 26 6.13 4.35 9.13
CA ASN A 26 7.30 5.06 9.62
C ASN A 26 7.18 5.47 11.09
N THR A 27 6.01 5.95 11.53
CA THR A 27 5.77 6.48 12.88
C THR A 27 5.63 5.38 13.92
N VAL A 28 5.07 4.23 13.54
CA VAL A 28 4.92 3.11 14.47
C VAL A 28 6.30 2.46 14.64
N SER A 29 6.98 2.81 15.73
CA SER A 29 8.07 2.01 16.29
C SER A 29 7.45 0.77 16.92
N PHE A 30 7.28 -0.27 16.10
CA PHE A 30 6.69 -1.50 16.60
C PHE A 30 7.63 -2.11 17.65
N TYR A 31 7.20 -2.15 18.91
CA TYR A 31 7.89 -2.91 19.97
C TYR A 31 8.09 -4.40 19.57
N SER A 32 7.33 -4.89 18.59
CA SER A 32 7.62 -6.10 17.82
C SER A 32 7.70 -5.78 16.33
N ASN A 33 8.86 -5.92 15.68
CA ASN A 33 9.16 -5.67 14.26
C ASN A 33 8.30 -6.42 13.20
N ARG A 34 7.06 -6.80 13.50
CA ARG A 34 6.26 -7.72 12.70
C ARG A 34 4.85 -7.17 12.50
N PHE A 35 4.53 -6.80 11.27
CA PHE A 35 3.14 -6.72 10.85
C PHE A 35 2.60 -8.13 10.68
N SER A 36 1.42 -8.40 11.21
CA SER A 36 0.75 -9.70 11.07
C SER A 36 -0.42 -9.60 10.09
N LEU A 37 -0.37 -10.35 8.99
CA LEU A 37 -1.53 -10.59 8.13
C LEU A 37 -2.16 -11.93 8.51
N ILE A 38 -3.44 -11.92 8.84
CA ILE A 38 -4.19 -13.16 9.08
C ILE A 38 -4.72 -13.64 7.72
N VAL A 39 -4.14 -14.73 7.23
CA VAL A 39 -4.62 -15.43 6.04
C VAL A 39 -5.62 -16.46 6.49
N LYS A 40 -6.89 -16.29 6.09
CA LYS A 40 -7.93 -17.29 6.37
C LYS A 40 -7.66 -18.55 5.56
N SER A 41 -7.42 -19.68 6.21
CA SER A 41 -7.18 -20.96 5.54
C SER A 41 -7.78 -22.12 6.32
N TRP A 42 -8.29 -23.15 5.65
CA TRP A 42 -8.71 -24.39 6.30
C TRP A 42 -7.52 -25.35 6.45
N PRO A 43 -7.34 -26.07 7.57
CA PRO A 43 -8.21 -26.14 8.75
C PRO A 43 -7.97 -25.07 9.81
N GLN A 44 -6.97 -24.20 9.65
CA GLN A 44 -6.68 -23.10 10.58
C GLN A 44 -6.09 -21.88 9.87
N ASP A 45 -6.48 -20.70 10.34
CA ASP A 45 -5.94 -19.43 9.87
C ASP A 45 -4.44 -19.36 10.13
N LYS A 46 -3.68 -18.80 9.18
CA LYS A 46 -2.24 -18.62 9.29
C LYS A 46 -1.92 -17.15 9.50
N ILE A 47 -1.11 -16.85 10.50
CA ILE A 47 -0.56 -15.51 10.72
C ILE A 47 0.77 -15.41 9.98
N LEU A 48 0.83 -14.53 8.98
CA LEU A 48 2.09 -14.19 8.29
C LEU A 48 2.69 -12.95 8.91
N TYR A 49 3.96 -13.02 9.28
CA TYR A 49 4.69 -11.90 9.82
C TYR A 49 5.59 -11.27 8.75
N PHE A 50 5.45 -9.97 8.54
CA PHE A 50 6.26 -9.20 7.60
C PHE A 50 7.13 -8.17 8.32
N SER A 51 8.36 -7.99 7.83
CA SER A 51 9.22 -6.92 8.32
C SER A 51 8.70 -5.56 7.88
N GLN A 52 8.87 -4.56 8.73
CA GLN A 52 8.57 -3.16 8.41
C GLN A 52 9.30 -2.70 7.14
N SER A 53 10.53 -3.18 6.90
CA SER A 53 11.30 -2.89 5.68
C SER A 53 10.66 -3.46 4.40
N LEU A 54 10.02 -4.63 4.47
CA LEU A 54 9.29 -5.20 3.35
C LEU A 54 8.05 -4.37 3.04
N ILE A 55 7.31 -3.97 4.07
CA ILE A 55 6.10 -3.15 3.91
C ILE A 55 6.41 -1.79 3.32
N LYS A 56 7.43 -1.09 3.83
CA LYS A 56 7.89 0.17 3.26
C LYS A 56 8.27 0.03 1.78
N ARG A 57 8.88 -1.09 1.41
CA ARG A 57 9.26 -1.37 0.02
C ARG A 57 8.04 -1.60 -0.87
N VAL A 58 7.08 -2.40 -0.42
CA VAL A 58 5.83 -2.66 -1.15
C VAL A 58 5.10 -1.35 -1.38
N ILE A 59 4.89 -0.54 -0.33
CA ILE A 59 4.19 0.74 -0.44
C ILE A 59 4.91 1.70 -1.38
N LYS A 60 6.25 1.80 -1.28
CA LYS A 60 7.04 2.65 -2.18
C LYS A 60 6.91 2.23 -3.65
N ASN A 61 6.91 0.93 -3.91
CA ASN A 61 6.72 0.41 -5.27
C ASN A 61 5.31 0.72 -5.78
N THR A 62 4.27 0.50 -4.96
CA THR A 62 2.88 0.83 -5.32
C THR A 62 2.71 2.31 -5.65
N ILE A 63 3.27 3.22 -4.84
CA ILE A 63 3.22 4.67 -5.13
C ILE A 63 3.90 4.96 -6.48
N SER A 64 5.05 4.35 -6.75
CA SER A 64 5.76 4.53 -8.03
C SER A 64 4.94 4.04 -9.23
N GLU A 65 4.26 2.90 -9.09
CA GLU A 65 3.39 2.33 -10.13
C GLU A 65 2.17 3.23 -10.39
N LEU A 66 1.54 3.76 -9.33
CA LEU A 66 0.41 4.68 -9.44
C LEU A 66 0.80 6.00 -10.12
N TYR A 67 1.98 6.55 -9.83
CA TYR A 67 2.48 7.73 -10.52
C TYR A 67 2.77 7.47 -12.01
N GLU A 68 3.29 6.30 -12.36
CA GLU A 68 3.51 5.95 -13.77
C GLU A 68 2.17 5.79 -14.49
N GLU A 69 1.18 5.13 -13.88
CA GLU A 69 -0.17 5.03 -14.43
C GLU A 69 -0.82 6.42 -14.62
N LEU A 70 -0.63 7.32 -13.65
CA LEU A 70 -1.12 8.70 -13.75
C LEU A 70 -0.47 9.44 -14.92
N ARG A 71 0.82 9.20 -15.17
CA ARG A 71 1.59 9.80 -16.27
C ARG A 71 1.16 9.26 -17.62
N GLU A 72 0.97 7.96 -17.76
CA GLU A 72 0.45 7.34 -18.99
C GLU A 72 -0.96 7.83 -19.35
N LEU A 73 -1.73 8.22 -18.34
CA LEU A 73 -3.05 8.80 -18.53
C LEU A 73 -3.03 10.26 -18.98
N GLN A 74 -1.91 10.99 -18.94
CA GLN A 74 -1.84 12.39 -19.40
C GLN A 74 -1.75 12.47 -20.93
#